data_AF-A0A2H3E2H2-F1
#
_entry.id   AF-A0A2H3E2H2-F1
#
_cell.length_a   1.000
_cell.length_b   1.000
_cell.length_c   1.000
_cell.angle_alpha   90.00
_cell.angle_beta   90.00
_cell.angle_gamma   90.00
#
_symmetry.space_group_name_H-M   'P 1'
#
loop_
_entity.id
_entity.type
_entity.pdbx_description
1 polymer ?
#
loop_
_entity_poly.entity_id
_entity_poly.type
_entity_poly.pdbx_seq_one_letter_code
_entity_poly.pdbx_strand_id
1 'polypeptide(L)'
;MSGPGSMHDHFPVANVDDLHNHIGNKKHFFNATRSTIAASLVQIASRDPATTTAEEMDNLNLEFLPMHDRVSEYSSVLSFTCCYGLPVLSWRECVQKGATSAHSATPEFDFRLLTPDDEAKKRRAFRKAYDLSSGGGNSALFHCQHCSDHVDPQTYEDVFKHIRNVHGVDDPRMDRDMFLTPGARMPLLQRPPFYIVEVDSDADPWSDEDYLW
;
A
#
# COMPACT_ATOMS: atom_id res chain seq x y z
N MET A 1 -18.65 37.75 -38.16
CA MET A 1 -17.28 37.71 -37.62
C MET A 1 -17.31 36.87 -36.35
N SER A 2 -16.30 36.01 -36.24
CA SER A 2 -16.07 34.87 -35.36
C SER A 2 -16.42 35.03 -33.87
N GLY A 3 -16.91 33.93 -33.26
CA GLY A 3 -17.07 33.78 -31.80
C GLY A 3 -15.77 33.38 -31.09
N PRO A 4 -15.73 33.41 -29.75
CA PRO A 4 -14.59 32.92 -28.98
C PRO A 4 -14.72 31.42 -28.71
N GLY A 5 -13.69 30.68 -29.12
CA GLY A 5 -13.59 29.23 -29.01
C GLY A 5 -13.38 28.73 -27.59
N SER A 6 -13.97 27.56 -27.35
CA SER A 6 -13.70 26.65 -26.24
C SER A 6 -12.21 26.25 -26.21
N MET A 7 -11.58 26.37 -25.04
CA MET A 7 -10.32 25.67 -24.72
C MET A 7 -10.53 24.86 -23.43
N HIS A 8 -11.40 23.86 -23.52
CA HIS A 8 -11.24 22.66 -22.72
C HIS A 8 -10.77 21.60 -23.69
N ASP A 9 -9.45 21.48 -23.83
CA ASP A 9 -8.84 20.31 -24.45
C ASP A 9 -9.19 19.11 -23.58
N HIS A 10 -10.33 18.49 -23.88
CA HIS A 10 -10.65 17.14 -23.44
C HIS A 10 -9.61 16.23 -24.06
N PHE A 11 -8.54 15.93 -23.31
CA PHE A 11 -7.65 14.84 -23.65
C PHE A 11 -8.41 13.54 -23.40
N PRO A 12 -8.68 12.74 -24.44
CA PRO A 12 -9.26 11.43 -24.25
C PRO A 12 -8.18 10.54 -23.65
N VAL A 13 -8.29 10.26 -22.35
CA VAL A 13 -7.46 9.27 -21.67
C VAL A 13 -8.01 7.91 -22.09
N ALA A 14 -7.40 7.27 -23.08
CA ALA A 14 -7.86 5.99 -23.60
C ALA A 14 -7.49 4.83 -22.66
N ASN A 15 -6.43 4.99 -21.86
CA ASN A 15 -6.02 4.03 -20.84
C ASN A 15 -5.21 4.68 -19.70
N VAL A 16 -4.90 3.87 -18.69
CA VAL A 16 -4.13 4.27 -17.50
C VAL A 16 -2.70 4.72 -17.84
N ASP A 17 -2.12 4.18 -18.92
CA ASP A 17 -0.77 4.55 -19.38
C ASP A 17 -0.73 5.99 -19.91
N ASP A 18 -1.79 6.46 -20.58
CA ASP A 18 -1.92 7.83 -21.05
C ASP A 18 -1.98 8.84 -19.88
N LEU A 19 -2.67 8.47 -18.80
CA LEU A 19 -2.74 9.28 -17.58
C LEU A 19 -1.37 9.36 -16.89
N HIS A 20 -0.64 8.25 -16.82
CA HIS A 20 0.70 8.19 -16.25
C HIS A 20 1.72 9.03 -17.05
N ASN A 21 1.60 9.01 -18.38
CA ASN A 21 2.43 9.81 -19.27
C ASN A 21 2.12 11.32 -19.16
N HIS A 22 0.85 11.70 -18.98
CA HIS A 22 0.43 13.09 -18.89
C HIS A 22 0.86 13.78 -17.57
N ILE A 23 0.89 13.03 -16.46
CA ILE A 23 1.29 13.54 -15.14
C ILE A 23 2.83 13.69 -15.01
N GLY A 24 3.60 13.34 -16.05
CA GLY A 24 5.05 13.51 -16.05
C GLY A 24 5.80 12.42 -15.29
N ASN A 25 5.18 11.25 -15.07
CA ASN A 25 5.88 10.06 -14.58
C ASN A 25 6.68 9.41 -15.74
N LYS A 26 7.73 10.13 -16.18
CA LYS A 26 8.66 9.64 -17.20
C LYS A 26 9.33 8.35 -16.74
N LYS A 27 9.19 7.32 -17.59
CA LYS A 27 9.90 6.04 -17.59
C LYS A 27 9.63 5.15 -16.36
N HIS A 28 9.09 3.96 -16.63
CA HIS A 28 9.31 2.79 -15.79
C HIS A 28 10.82 2.50 -15.75
N PHE A 29 11.55 3.19 -14.86
CA PHE A 29 12.91 2.80 -14.55
C PHE A 29 12.82 1.45 -13.86
N PHE A 30 13.41 0.43 -14.48
CA PHE A 30 13.83 -0.77 -13.76
C PHE A 30 14.73 -0.30 -12.63
N ASN A 31 14.18 -0.24 -11.43
CA ASN A 31 14.91 0.16 -10.24
C ASN A 31 15.73 -1.07 -9.83
N ALA A 32 17.04 -1.04 -10.09
CA ALA A 32 17.95 -2.12 -9.72
C ALA A 32 17.80 -2.53 -8.25
N THR A 33 17.54 -1.57 -7.36
CA THR A 33 17.25 -1.82 -5.94
C THR A 33 15.99 -2.67 -5.76
N ARG A 34 14.90 -2.37 -6.49
CA ARG A 34 13.67 -3.18 -6.45
C ARG A 34 13.92 -4.60 -6.93
N SER A 35 14.70 -4.76 -7.99
CA SER A 35 15.08 -6.07 -8.52
C SER A 35 15.94 -6.86 -7.52
N THR A 36 16.90 -6.21 -6.85
CA THR A 36 17.71 -6.84 -5.80
C THR A 36 16.85 -7.28 -4.61
N ILE A 37 15.94 -6.42 -4.13
CA ILE A 37 15.01 -6.77 -3.05
C ILE A 37 14.12 -7.95 -3.46
N ALA A 38 13.55 -7.91 -4.67
CA ALA A 38 12.72 -9.00 -5.18
C ALA A 38 13.51 -10.32 -5.23
N ALA A 39 14.75 -10.30 -5.73
CA ALA A 39 15.59 -11.49 -5.77
C ALA A 39 15.89 -12.05 -4.38
N SER A 40 16.17 -11.19 -3.40
CA SER A 40 16.37 -11.60 -2.00
C SER A 40 15.10 -12.25 -1.41
N LEU A 41 13.92 -11.66 -1.63
CA LEU A 41 12.65 -12.21 -1.15
C LEU A 41 12.32 -13.58 -1.78
N VAL A 42 12.64 -13.76 -3.07
CA VAL A 42 12.49 -15.06 -3.74
C VAL A 42 13.40 -16.11 -3.10
N GLN A 43 14.65 -15.74 -2.76
CA GLN A 43 15.56 -16.65 -2.05
C GLN A 43 15.05 -16.99 -0.63
N ILE A 44 14.54 -16.00 0.10
CA ILE A 44 13.92 -16.20 1.43
C ILE A 44 12.72 -17.16 1.33
N ALA A 45 11.94 -17.05 0.26
CA ALA A 45 10.85 -17.99 -0.06
C ALA A 45 11.32 -19.38 -0.50
N SER A 46 12.63 -19.66 -0.46
CA SER A 46 13.26 -20.91 -0.91
C SER A 46 12.97 -21.21 -2.39
N ARG A 47 12.96 -20.16 -3.22
CA ARG A 47 12.73 -20.21 -4.66
C ARG A 47 13.96 -19.67 -5.40
N ASP A 48 14.03 -19.94 -6.71
CA ASP A 48 15.14 -19.49 -7.55
C ASP A 48 14.81 -18.15 -8.23
N PRO A 49 15.54 -17.06 -7.94
CA PRO A 49 15.32 -15.74 -8.56
C PRO A 49 15.43 -15.72 -10.08
N ALA A 50 16.16 -16.66 -10.68
CA ALA A 50 16.35 -16.68 -12.13
C ALA A 50 15.12 -17.22 -12.87
N THR A 51 14.30 -18.03 -12.21
CA THR A 51 13.19 -18.77 -12.84
C THR A 51 11.83 -18.46 -12.24
N THR A 52 11.79 -17.95 -11.01
CA THR A 52 10.54 -17.67 -10.30
C THR A 52 9.86 -16.43 -10.86
N THR A 53 8.60 -16.60 -11.24
CA THR A 53 7.74 -15.53 -11.76
C THR A 53 7.06 -14.74 -10.64
N ALA A 54 6.61 -13.53 -10.95
CA ALA A 54 5.84 -12.72 -10.02
C ALA A 54 4.51 -13.39 -9.62
N GLU A 55 3.87 -14.10 -10.54
CA GLU A 55 2.62 -14.83 -10.28
C GLU A 55 2.85 -16.00 -9.31
N GLU A 56 3.96 -16.74 -9.46
CA GLU A 56 4.32 -17.77 -8.49
C GLU A 56 4.53 -17.19 -7.10
N MET A 57 5.22 -16.05 -6.98
CA MET A 57 5.39 -15.36 -5.70
C MET A 57 4.06 -14.86 -5.10
N ASP A 58 3.15 -14.34 -5.93
CA ASP A 58 1.80 -13.95 -5.49
C ASP A 58 1.02 -15.16 -4.97
N ASN A 59 1.12 -16.30 -5.64
CA ASN A 59 0.41 -17.54 -5.29
C ASN A 59 0.95 -18.21 -4.01
N LEU A 60 2.21 -17.95 -3.62
CA LEU A 60 2.73 -18.45 -2.35
C LEU A 60 2.06 -17.77 -1.15
N ASN A 61 1.49 -16.57 -1.34
CA ASN A 61 0.84 -15.77 -0.29
C ASN A 61 1.69 -15.70 1.01
N LEU A 62 3.01 -15.59 0.85
CA LEU A 62 3.93 -15.49 1.97
C LEU A 62 3.92 -14.08 2.53
N GLU A 63 4.04 -14.02 3.85
CA GLU A 63 4.12 -12.78 4.59
C GLU A 63 5.50 -12.63 5.22
N PHE A 64 5.96 -11.39 5.25
CA PHE A 64 7.31 -11.02 5.63
C PHE A 64 7.28 -9.96 6.72
N LEU A 65 8.30 -9.99 7.57
CA LEU A 65 8.59 -8.95 8.54
C LEU A 65 9.92 -8.27 8.20
N PRO A 66 10.01 -6.93 8.31
CA PRO A 66 11.28 -6.24 8.24
C PRO A 66 12.08 -6.51 9.53
N MET A 67 13.37 -6.83 9.41
CA MET A 67 14.23 -7.07 10.58
C MET A 67 14.76 -5.79 11.22
N HIS A 68 15.12 -4.79 10.40
CA HIS A 68 15.78 -3.56 10.87
C HIS A 68 14.85 -2.34 10.92
N ASP A 69 13.55 -2.55 10.77
CA ASP A 69 12.60 -1.44 10.86
C ASP A 69 12.30 -1.11 12.32
N ARG A 70 12.09 0.18 12.59
CA ARG A 70 11.75 0.62 13.94
C ARG A 70 10.32 0.17 14.27
N VAL A 71 10.14 -0.37 15.48
CA VAL A 71 8.82 -0.63 16.05
C VAL A 71 8.03 0.68 15.98
N SER A 72 6.88 0.60 15.31
CA SER A 72 6.05 1.77 15.05
C SER A 72 4.76 1.70 15.85
N GLU A 73 4.19 2.86 16.15
CA GLU A 73 2.89 2.97 16.80
C GLU A 73 1.77 2.86 15.76
N TYR A 74 0.79 1.99 16.04
CA TYR A 74 -0.38 1.76 15.22
C TYR A 74 -1.66 1.89 16.05
N SER A 75 -2.77 2.19 15.38
CA SER A 75 -4.09 2.20 16.04
C SER A 75 -4.74 0.83 15.90
N SER A 76 -5.20 0.26 17.02
CA SER A 76 -5.96 -1.00 16.99
C SER A 76 -7.33 -0.81 16.34
N VAL A 77 -7.81 -1.84 15.64
CA VAL A 77 -9.18 -1.86 15.08
C VAL A 77 -10.23 -2.12 16.16
N LEU A 78 -9.86 -2.86 17.20
CA LEU A 78 -10.78 -3.38 18.22
C LEU A 78 -10.80 -2.55 19.49
N SER A 79 -9.82 -1.67 19.68
CA SER A 79 -9.67 -0.85 20.88
C SER A 79 -9.22 0.55 20.51
N PHE A 80 -9.62 1.54 21.31
CA PHE A 80 -9.09 2.92 21.22
C PHE A 80 -7.63 3.03 21.72
N THR A 81 -6.97 1.89 21.96
CA THR A 81 -5.58 1.83 22.41
C THR A 81 -4.65 1.69 21.21
N CYS A 82 -3.46 2.26 21.35
CA CYS A 82 -2.41 2.08 20.37
C CYS A 82 -1.69 0.76 20.64
N CYS A 83 -1.22 0.12 19.57
CA CYS A 83 -0.38 -1.07 19.62
C CYS A 83 0.96 -0.77 18.97
N TYR A 84 2.02 -1.38 19.48
CA TYR A 84 3.38 -1.21 18.98
C TYR A 84 3.80 -2.51 18.29
N GLY A 85 4.38 -2.40 17.10
CA GLY A 85 4.78 -3.59 16.39
C GLY A 85 5.53 -3.34 15.10
N LEU A 86 5.78 -4.44 14.40
CA LEU A 86 6.36 -4.45 13.05
C LEU A 86 5.26 -4.73 12.02
N PRO A 87 5.28 -4.06 10.86
CA PRO A 87 4.27 -4.29 9.83
C PRO A 87 4.48 -5.65 9.16
N VAL A 88 3.40 -6.42 9.03
CA VAL A 88 3.37 -7.62 8.19
C VAL A 88 3.18 -7.18 6.75
N LEU A 89 4.07 -7.63 5.86
CA LEU A 89 4.13 -7.18 4.47
C LEU A 89 4.06 -8.37 3.51
N SER A 90 3.36 -8.21 2.40
CA SER A 90 3.53 -9.04 1.22
C SER A 90 4.88 -8.78 0.54
N TRP A 91 5.30 -9.68 -0.36
CA TRP A 91 6.55 -9.50 -1.11
C TRP A 91 6.55 -8.22 -1.96
N ARG A 92 5.40 -7.81 -2.51
CA ARG A 92 5.25 -6.56 -3.28
C ARG A 92 5.41 -5.32 -2.41
N GLU A 93 4.84 -5.35 -1.21
CA GLU A 93 5.01 -4.27 -0.23
C GLU A 93 6.46 -4.17 0.27
N CYS A 94 7.15 -5.30 0.43
CA CYS A 94 8.59 -5.32 0.76
C CYS A 94 9.43 -4.62 -0.32
N VAL A 95 9.19 -4.94 -1.60
CA VAL A 95 9.85 -4.29 -2.74
C VAL A 95 9.56 -2.79 -2.78
N GLN A 96 8.32 -2.39 -2.54
CA GLN A 96 7.93 -0.98 -2.53
C GLN A 96 8.61 -0.22 -1.38
N LYS A 97 8.62 -0.81 -0.18
CA LYS A 97 9.18 -0.21 1.03
C LYS A 97 10.70 -0.04 0.94
N GLY A 98 11.41 -1.07 0.49
CA GLY A 98 12.86 -0.96 0.31
C GLY A 98 13.25 0.05 -0.78
N ALA A 99 12.40 0.25 -1.79
CA ALA A 99 12.64 1.29 -2.79
C ALA A 99 12.46 2.72 -2.28
N THR A 100 11.50 2.96 -1.37
CA THR A 100 11.28 4.30 -0.79
C THR A 100 12.36 4.73 0.18
N SER A 101 13.04 3.77 0.82
CA SER A 101 14.11 4.03 1.78
C SER A 101 15.51 4.04 1.16
N ALA A 102 15.65 3.84 -0.15
CA ALA A 102 16.93 3.86 -0.88
C ALA A 102 17.63 5.25 -0.91
N HIS A 103 17.07 6.25 -0.22
CA HIS A 103 17.70 7.55 0.03
C HIS A 103 18.55 7.57 1.31
N SER A 104 18.61 6.47 2.09
CA SER A 104 19.55 6.31 3.20
C SER A 104 20.88 5.71 2.73
N ALA A 105 21.99 6.12 3.36
CA ALA A 105 23.36 5.83 2.92
C ALA A 105 23.76 4.33 2.94
N THR A 106 22.94 3.46 3.53
CA THR A 106 23.14 2.00 3.59
C THR A 106 21.79 1.30 3.65
N PRO A 107 21.24 0.81 2.53
CA PRO A 107 19.97 0.09 2.53
C PRO A 107 20.18 -1.37 2.94
N GLU A 108 20.28 -1.63 4.25
CA GLU A 108 20.15 -2.99 4.80
C GLU A 108 18.66 -3.33 4.91
N PHE A 109 18.05 -3.76 3.80
CA PHE A 109 16.68 -4.26 3.80
C PHE A 109 16.65 -5.76 4.00
N ASP A 110 16.77 -6.18 5.25
CA ASP A 110 16.57 -7.57 5.61
C ASP A 110 15.10 -7.81 5.97
N PHE A 111 14.56 -8.83 5.31
CA PHE A 111 13.24 -9.37 5.57
C PHE A 111 13.40 -10.81 6.04
N ARG A 112 12.44 -11.25 6.86
CA ARG A 112 12.28 -12.66 7.20
C ARG A 112 10.85 -13.09 6.96
N LEU A 113 10.67 -14.38 6.73
CA LEU A 113 9.34 -14.98 6.76
C LEU A 113 8.71 -14.78 8.14
N LEU A 114 7.41 -14.55 8.12
CA LEU A 114 6.58 -14.61 9.31
C LEU A 114 6.67 -16.03 9.90
N THR A 115 7.05 -16.13 11.17
CA THR A 115 7.14 -17.41 11.88
C THR A 115 5.80 -17.75 12.54
N PRO A 116 5.57 -19.02 12.94
CA PRO A 116 4.38 -19.39 13.71
C PRO A 116 4.20 -18.58 15.01
N ASP A 117 5.30 -18.18 15.65
CA ASP A 117 5.26 -17.37 16.86
C ASP A 117 4.84 -15.92 16.58
N ASP A 118 5.21 -15.39 15.41
CA ASP A 118 4.77 -14.07 14.97
C ASP A 118 3.28 -14.07 14.60
N GLU A 119 2.79 -15.13 13.96
CA GLU A 119 1.37 -15.30 13.65
C GLU A 119 0.50 -15.27 14.92
N ALA A 120 0.98 -15.86 16.02
CA ALA A 120 0.29 -15.80 17.31
C ALA A 120 0.17 -14.37 17.87
N LYS A 121 1.11 -13.49 17.51
CA LYS A 121 1.18 -12.07 17.89
C LYS A 121 0.59 -11.14 16.82
N LYS A 122 0.07 -11.68 15.73
CA LYS A 122 -0.48 -10.91 14.63
C LYS A 122 -1.77 -10.22 15.05
N ARG A 123 -1.79 -8.90 14.89
CA ARG A 123 -2.94 -8.05 15.20
C ARG A 123 -3.32 -7.25 13.97
N ARG A 124 -4.63 -7.12 13.73
CA ARG A 124 -5.14 -6.15 12.76
C ARG A 124 -4.97 -4.76 13.36
N ALA A 125 -4.36 -3.87 12.60
CA ALA A 125 -4.12 -2.51 13.02
C ALA A 125 -4.32 -1.54 11.85
N PHE A 126 -4.25 -0.25 12.14
CA PHE A 126 -4.20 0.81 11.15
C PHE A 126 -2.92 1.60 11.35
N ARG A 127 -2.23 1.96 10.26
CA ARG A 127 -1.22 3.02 10.33
C ARG A 127 -1.88 4.26 10.90
N LYS A 128 -1.36 4.76 12.01
CA LYS A 128 -1.70 6.08 12.53
C LYS A 128 -1.42 7.04 11.38
N ALA A 129 -2.49 7.63 10.82
CA ALA A 129 -2.27 8.71 9.88
C ALA A 129 -1.57 9.79 10.68
N TYR A 130 -0.28 10.04 10.42
CA TYR A 130 0.29 11.32 10.79
C TYR A 130 -0.61 12.32 10.13
N ASP A 131 -1.35 13.01 10.98
CA ASP A 131 -2.40 13.87 10.56
C ASP A 131 -1.72 15.04 9.88
N LEU A 132 -1.56 14.95 8.55
CA LEU A 132 -1.43 16.11 7.69
C LEU A 132 -2.81 16.81 7.69
N SER A 133 -3.31 17.11 8.88
CA SER A 133 -4.49 17.93 9.15
C SER A 133 -4.03 19.36 9.02
N SER A 134 -3.95 19.79 7.76
CA SER A 134 -4.01 21.18 7.37
C SER A 134 -4.67 21.23 5.99
N GLY A 135 -5.95 20.85 5.96
CA GLY A 135 -6.77 20.92 4.75
C GLY A 135 -8.00 20.03 4.82
N GLY A 136 -9.12 20.61 5.27
CA GLY A 136 -10.51 20.15 5.22
C GLY A 136 -10.86 18.76 4.69
N GLY A 137 -11.56 18.00 5.54
CA GLY A 137 -12.74 17.17 5.28
C GLY A 137 -13.14 16.78 3.84
N ASN A 138 -12.22 16.34 2.99
CA ASN A 138 -12.60 15.70 1.74
C ASN A 138 -13.15 14.32 2.08
N SER A 139 -14.49 14.20 2.10
CA SER A 139 -15.19 12.92 2.05
C SER A 139 -14.53 12.05 0.99
N ALA A 140 -14.19 10.81 1.35
CA ALA A 140 -13.62 9.87 0.39
C ALA A 140 -14.62 9.63 -0.72
N LEU A 141 -14.31 10.10 -1.93
CA LEU A 141 -15.13 9.88 -3.10
C LEU A 141 -14.49 8.82 -4.00
N PHE A 142 -15.34 8.02 -4.62
CA PHE A 142 -14.98 6.84 -5.40
C PHE A 142 -15.53 6.97 -6.81
N HIS A 143 -14.88 6.27 -7.73
CA HIS A 143 -15.22 6.21 -9.14
C HIS A 143 -15.28 4.75 -9.58
N CYS A 144 -16.18 4.43 -10.50
CA CYS A 144 -16.28 3.12 -11.13
C CYS A 144 -15.23 2.99 -12.24
N GLN A 145 -14.44 1.91 -12.26
CA GLN A 145 -13.48 1.66 -13.35
C GLN A 145 -14.13 1.06 -14.61
N HIS A 146 -15.36 0.57 -14.51
CA HIS A 146 -16.08 -0.09 -15.60
C HIS A 146 -16.89 0.88 -16.48
N CYS A 147 -17.00 2.13 -16.06
CA CYS A 147 -17.70 3.18 -16.81
C CYS A 147 -16.70 4.09 -17.52
N SER A 148 -16.80 4.22 -18.85
CA SER A 148 -15.97 5.15 -19.62
C SER A 148 -16.46 6.61 -19.55
N ASP A 149 -17.76 6.82 -19.32
CA ASP A 149 -18.41 8.11 -19.62
C ASP A 149 -19.00 8.82 -18.38
N HIS A 150 -18.96 8.22 -17.19
CA HIS A 150 -19.54 8.79 -15.97
C HIS A 150 -18.54 8.69 -14.81
N VAL A 151 -17.84 9.79 -14.57
CA VAL A 151 -16.76 9.91 -13.58
C VAL A 151 -17.15 10.81 -12.42
N ASP A 152 -18.45 11.01 -12.19
CA ASP A 152 -18.89 11.78 -11.03
C ASP A 152 -18.47 11.04 -9.75
N PRO A 153 -17.66 11.67 -8.90
CA PRO A 153 -17.21 11.04 -7.68
C PRO A 153 -18.41 10.79 -6.75
N GLN A 154 -18.60 9.55 -6.32
CA GLN A 154 -19.71 9.14 -5.44
C GLN A 154 -19.21 8.49 -4.16
N THR A 155 -20.12 8.21 -3.22
CA THR A 155 -19.77 7.46 -2.01
C THR A 155 -19.39 6.01 -2.34
N TYR A 156 -18.68 5.33 -1.44
CA TYR A 156 -18.31 3.93 -1.61
C TYR A 156 -19.54 3.07 -1.85
N GLU A 157 -20.59 3.26 -1.05
CA GLU A 157 -21.83 2.47 -1.09
C GLU A 157 -22.54 2.62 -2.44
N ASP A 158 -22.55 3.84 -2.99
CA ASP A 158 -23.17 4.13 -4.28
C ASP A 158 -22.40 3.49 -5.43
N VAL A 159 -21.06 3.61 -5.43
CA VAL A 159 -20.20 2.99 -6.45
C VAL A 159 -20.26 1.46 -6.36
N PHE A 160 -20.21 0.91 -5.16
CA PHE A 160 -20.32 -0.53 -4.91
C PHE A 160 -21.66 -1.09 -5.45
N LYS A 161 -22.77 -0.40 -5.15
CA LYS A 161 -24.10 -0.77 -5.65
C LYS A 161 -24.20 -0.62 -7.17
N HIS A 162 -23.63 0.45 -7.72
CA HIS A 162 -23.56 0.67 -9.15
C HIS A 162 -22.82 -0.48 -9.86
N ILE A 163 -21.64 -0.86 -9.36
CA ILE A 163 -20.85 -1.94 -9.95
C ILE A 163 -21.62 -3.26 -9.90
N ARG A 164 -22.23 -3.59 -8.76
CA ARG A 164 -23.02 -4.82 -8.64
C ARG A 164 -24.22 -4.83 -9.60
N ASN A 165 -24.97 -3.74 -9.67
CA ASN A 165 -26.24 -3.71 -10.41
C ASN A 165 -26.06 -3.49 -11.91
N VAL A 166 -25.04 -2.71 -12.32
CA VAL A 166 -24.81 -2.32 -13.73
C VAL A 166 -23.79 -3.24 -14.39
N HIS A 167 -22.73 -3.60 -13.66
CA HIS A 167 -21.63 -4.42 -14.19
C HIS A 167 -21.68 -5.88 -13.74
N GLY A 168 -22.59 -6.25 -12.84
CA GLY A 168 -22.79 -7.65 -12.43
C GLY A 168 -21.65 -8.24 -11.61
N VAL A 169 -20.78 -7.40 -11.01
CA VAL A 169 -19.71 -7.88 -10.13
C VAL A 169 -20.25 -8.00 -8.71
N ASP A 170 -20.37 -9.23 -8.21
CA ASP A 170 -20.98 -9.50 -6.91
C ASP A 170 -20.15 -8.98 -5.72
N ASP A 171 -18.82 -9.04 -5.85
CA ASP A 171 -17.85 -8.54 -4.87
C ASP A 171 -16.86 -7.54 -5.52
N PRO A 172 -17.29 -6.28 -5.72
CA PRO A 172 -16.44 -5.21 -6.24
C PRO A 172 -15.21 -4.96 -5.36
N ARG A 173 -14.03 -4.93 -5.95
CA ARG A 173 -12.76 -4.70 -5.26
C ARG A 173 -12.19 -3.31 -5.52
N MET A 174 -11.58 -2.72 -4.49
CA MET A 174 -10.72 -1.55 -4.63
C MET A 174 -9.59 -1.84 -5.63
N ASP A 175 -9.21 -0.82 -6.39
CA ASP A 175 -8.12 -0.80 -7.39
C ASP A 175 -8.34 -1.67 -8.64
N ARG A 176 -9.41 -2.50 -8.68
CA ARG A 176 -9.85 -3.23 -9.88
C ARG A 176 -11.19 -2.76 -10.42
N ASP A 177 -12.18 -2.61 -9.54
CA ASP A 177 -13.55 -2.30 -9.94
C ASP A 177 -13.92 -0.85 -9.58
N MET A 178 -13.26 -0.30 -8.56
CA MET A 178 -13.42 1.06 -8.09
C MET A 178 -12.07 1.71 -7.77
N PHE A 179 -11.97 3.02 -7.94
CA PHE A 179 -10.80 3.80 -7.52
C PHE A 179 -11.20 5.03 -6.71
N LEU A 180 -10.34 5.42 -5.78
CA LEU A 180 -10.52 6.60 -4.96
C LEU A 180 -10.14 7.85 -5.76
N THR A 181 -10.88 8.95 -5.58
CA THR A 181 -10.50 10.25 -6.15
C THR A 181 -9.05 10.58 -5.77
N PRO A 182 -8.19 10.96 -6.73
CA PRO A 182 -6.79 11.28 -6.45
C PRO A 182 -6.65 12.30 -5.31
N GLY A 183 -5.82 11.99 -4.32
CA GLY A 183 -5.58 12.85 -3.15
C GLY A 183 -6.61 12.74 -2.03
N ALA A 184 -7.72 12.01 -2.21
CA ALA A 184 -8.62 11.70 -1.11
C ALA A 184 -8.03 10.64 -0.17
N ARG A 185 -8.50 10.61 1.09
CA ARG A 185 -8.07 9.61 2.08
C ARG A 185 -9.06 8.45 2.10
N MET A 186 -8.60 7.23 1.86
CA MET A 186 -9.44 6.05 1.97
C MET A 186 -9.99 5.89 3.41
N PRO A 187 -11.30 5.66 3.61
CA PRO A 187 -11.89 5.43 4.93
C PRO A 187 -11.28 4.20 5.60
N LEU A 188 -11.04 4.27 6.92
CA LEU A 188 -10.33 3.23 7.67
C LEU A 188 -10.97 1.83 7.50
N LEU A 189 -12.29 1.75 7.50
CA LEU A 189 -13.03 0.48 7.37
C LEU A 189 -12.92 -0.15 5.97
N GLN A 190 -12.62 0.66 4.96
CA GLN A 190 -12.53 0.24 3.55
C GLN A 190 -11.07 0.03 3.12
N ARG A 191 -10.11 0.33 3.98
CA ARG A 191 -8.70 -0.01 3.73
C ARG A 191 -8.52 -1.52 3.77
N PRO A 192 -7.69 -2.08 2.87
CA PRO A 192 -7.24 -3.46 2.99
C PRO A 192 -6.77 -3.74 4.42
N PRO A 193 -7.06 -4.93 4.97
CA PRO A 193 -6.65 -5.26 6.31
C PRO A 193 -5.13 -5.15 6.43
N PHE A 194 -4.70 -4.32 7.37
CA PHE A 194 -3.30 -4.11 7.68
C PHE A 194 -2.97 -4.85 8.98
N TYR A 195 -1.88 -5.60 8.97
CA TYR A 195 -1.48 -6.42 10.10
C TYR A 195 -0.13 -5.97 10.64
N ILE A 196 0.02 -6.09 11.94
CA ILE A 196 1.29 -5.94 12.64
C ILE A 196 1.56 -7.18 13.48
N VAL A 197 2.82 -7.41 13.79
CA VAL A 197 3.23 -8.32 14.85
C VAL A 197 3.53 -7.46 16.07
N GLU A 198 2.74 -7.66 17.12
CA GLU A 198 2.85 -6.90 18.36
C GLU A 198 4.18 -7.22 19.05
N VAL A 199 4.89 -6.18 19.46
CA VAL A 199 6.13 -6.29 20.22
C VAL A 199 5.83 -5.79 21.63
N ASP A 200 6.14 -6.63 22.63
CA ASP A 200 5.95 -6.27 24.03
C ASP A 200 6.83 -5.05 24.35
N SER A 201 6.19 -3.98 24.85
CA SER A 201 6.81 -2.67 25.11
C SER A 201 7.93 -2.70 26.16
N ASP A 202 8.18 -3.85 26.80
CA ASP A 202 9.16 -4.00 27.89
C ASP A 202 10.59 -4.26 27.38
N ALA A 203 10.79 -4.43 26.07
CA ALA A 203 12.12 -4.50 25.47
C ALA A 203 12.43 -3.19 24.77
N ASP A 204 12.82 -2.16 25.54
CA ASP A 204 13.57 -1.04 24.99
C ASP A 204 14.99 -1.55 24.66
N PRO A 205 15.35 -1.73 23.38
CA PRO A 205 16.68 -2.20 23.00
C PRO A 205 17.76 -1.13 23.25
N TRP A 206 17.37 0.04 23.76
CA TRP A 206 18.24 1.17 24.08
C TRP A 206 18.32 1.45 25.58
N SER A 207 17.96 0.47 26.43
CA SER A 207 18.44 0.48 27.81
C SER A 207 19.95 0.22 27.78
N ASP A 208 20.71 1.30 27.64
CA ASP A 208 22.17 1.35 27.83
C ASP A 208 22.50 0.92 29.27
N GLU A 209 22.56 -0.39 29.53
CA GLU A 209 23.29 -0.96 30.65
C GLU A 209 24.72 -1.30 30.22
N ASP A 210 25.46 -0.29 29.75
CA ASP A 210 26.92 -0.38 29.57
C ASP A 210 27.58 1.00 29.76
N TYR A 211 27.32 1.63 30.90
CA TYR A 211 28.19 2.67 31.46
C TYR A 211 28.38 2.46 32.96
N LEU A 212 29.20 1.46 33.30
CA LEU A 212 29.92 1.41 34.57
C LEU A 212 31.42 1.42 34.27
N TRP A 213 32.02 2.62 34.34
CA TRP A 213 33.43 2.82 34.62
C TRP A 213 33.56 3.44 36.01
#